data_AF-A0A7Y3BWX9-F1
#
_entry.id   AF-A0A7Y3BWX9-F1
#
_cell.length_a   1.000
_cell.length_b   1.000
_cell.length_c   1.000
_cell.angle_alpha   90.00
_cell.angle_beta   90.00
_cell.angle_gamma   90.00
#
_symmetry.space_group_name_H-M   'P 1'
#
loop_
_entity.id
_entity.type
_entity.pdbx_description
1 polymer ?
#
loop_
_entity_poly.entity_id
_entity_poly.type
_entity_poly.pdbx_seq_one_letter_code
_entity_poly.pdbx_strand_id
1 'polypeptide(L)'
;MKRTVPDLKRLVALLLAFAMVAAACASGDEALSDAEMAPTESLSYDPNAANISNRSILGSTGEGENVQDAQQAPKGDEFSGDGGVEPAVLQTDVIGRDIIYFAQMQMSAADVAEASREASRLIQGLGGFLFGQQSQGGANATSTLTFKVFPKDFQEALDRLGSIGEIRSQSITADDVTERIVDIESRIVTAQASVTRLQAFLAEASDINTIATLEKQLLERETQLETLRGQLRTLEDQVALATIVLSIVQKNSAPSIDLFVTHYEGHNTGVSCPGGELFRIEQETPVTICYEIMNTGDTALANIELIDATLDIELDELTLVSGDPTAPLEPGDSFVVAHELVASENIRFNTNVSATPVDDEGEPIGGRTVGDTDSGIITTFEPEGIPTFMDGLAASLEVFVAVMLYAVLLLGAALPFLGLALVIWLVWRRWPRRNDGAGSPVPDADVEGDVEELVDA
;
A
#
# COMPACT_ATOMS: atom_id res chain seq x y z
N MET A 1 55.95 -8.55 14.31
CA MET A 1 54.85 -9.19 13.55
C MET A 1 55.08 -8.98 12.07
N LYS A 2 55.53 -10.02 11.34
CA LYS A 2 55.73 -9.96 9.88
C LYS A 2 54.42 -10.40 9.20
N ARG A 3 53.79 -9.50 8.46
CA ARG A 3 52.62 -9.79 7.60
C ARG A 3 53.10 -10.56 6.36
N THR A 4 52.57 -11.77 6.16
CA THR A 4 52.78 -12.58 4.96
C THR A 4 51.74 -12.20 3.91
N VAL A 5 52.21 -11.72 2.75
CA VAL A 5 51.38 -11.47 1.56
C VAL A 5 50.96 -12.81 0.96
N PRO A 6 49.68 -13.04 0.63
CA PRO A 6 49.25 -14.29 0.03
C PRO A 6 49.68 -14.40 -1.45
N ASP A 7 50.08 -15.62 -1.81
CA ASP A 7 50.73 -16.01 -3.05
C ASP A 7 49.78 -15.85 -4.27
N LEU A 8 50.15 -14.99 -5.22
CA LEU A 8 49.40 -14.64 -6.43
C LEU A 8 49.00 -15.88 -7.28
N LYS A 9 49.73 -16.99 -7.12
CA LYS A 9 49.43 -18.28 -7.76
C LYS A 9 48.16 -18.95 -7.24
N ARG A 10 47.74 -18.68 -6.00
CA ARG A 10 46.48 -19.20 -5.43
C ARG A 10 45.25 -18.46 -5.92
N LEU A 11 45.38 -17.16 -6.24
CA LEU A 11 44.31 -16.35 -6.81
C LEU A 11 44.01 -16.71 -8.27
N VAL A 12 45.05 -17.05 -9.06
CA VAL A 12 44.88 -17.49 -10.45
C VAL A 12 44.30 -18.90 -10.55
N ALA A 13 44.59 -19.79 -9.60
CA ALA A 13 44.01 -21.14 -9.55
C ALA A 13 42.51 -21.14 -9.17
N LEU A 14 42.07 -20.20 -8.33
CA LEU A 14 40.66 -20.07 -7.93
C LEU A 14 39.80 -19.45 -9.04
N LEU A 15 40.36 -18.54 -9.85
CA LEU A 15 39.67 -17.93 -10.99
C LEU A 15 39.49 -18.89 -12.18
N LEU A 16 40.39 -19.85 -12.36
CA LEU A 16 40.28 -20.89 -13.39
C LEU A 16 39.32 -22.03 -13.02
N ALA A 17 39.04 -22.24 -11.73
CA ALA A 17 38.07 -23.24 -11.27
C ALA A 17 36.61 -22.76 -11.38
N PHE A 18 36.37 -21.45 -11.36
CA PHE A 18 35.01 -20.88 -11.50
C PHE A 18 34.50 -20.83 -12.94
N ALA A 19 35.41 -20.86 -13.93
CA ALA A 19 35.04 -20.81 -15.35
C ALA A 19 34.60 -22.17 -15.96
N MET A 20 34.67 -23.27 -15.20
CA MET A 20 34.38 -24.62 -15.71
C MET A 20 32.99 -25.17 -15.33
N VAL A 21 32.14 -24.39 -14.67
CA VAL A 21 30.79 -24.82 -14.21
C VAL A 21 29.64 -24.21 -15.02
N ALA A 22 29.90 -23.28 -15.95
CA ALA A 22 28.85 -22.62 -16.75
C ALA A 22 28.57 -23.24 -18.13
N ALA A 23 29.06 -24.46 -18.42
CA ALA A 23 28.87 -25.13 -19.70
C ALA A 23 28.41 -26.59 -19.52
N ALA A 24 27.30 -26.80 -18.81
CA ALA A 24 26.66 -28.10 -18.71
C ALA A 24 25.16 -27.96 -18.41
N CYS A 25 24.38 -27.55 -19.42
CA CYS A 25 22.96 -27.90 -19.60
C CYS A 25 22.52 -27.42 -20.99
N ALA A 26 22.87 -28.19 -22.02
CA ALA A 26 22.24 -28.11 -23.34
C ALA A 26 22.36 -29.47 -24.05
N SER A 27 21.36 -30.32 -23.79
CA SER A 27 21.04 -31.56 -24.50
C SER A 27 19.57 -31.85 -24.11
N GLY A 28 18.55 -31.89 -24.95
CA GLY A 28 18.44 -32.32 -26.34
C GLY A 28 17.78 -33.70 -26.34
N ASP A 29 16.49 -33.80 -26.73
CA ASP A 29 16.03 -34.82 -27.70
C ASP A 29 14.57 -34.67 -28.15
N GLU A 30 14.28 -35.33 -29.27
CA GLU A 30 13.22 -35.13 -30.26
C GLU A 30 11.83 -35.77 -30.00
N ALA A 31 10.85 -35.29 -30.78
CA ALA A 31 9.87 -36.06 -31.59
C ALA A 31 8.36 -36.12 -31.21
N LEU A 32 7.57 -35.63 -32.18
CA LEU A 32 6.26 -36.09 -32.73
C LEU A 32 4.94 -35.78 -31.99
N SER A 33 4.07 -34.98 -32.60
CA SER A 33 2.89 -35.45 -33.37
C SER A 33 2.01 -34.29 -33.89
N ASP A 34 1.33 -34.56 -35.00
CA ASP A 34 0.51 -33.67 -35.83
C ASP A 34 -0.73 -33.04 -35.15
N ALA A 35 -1.11 -31.84 -35.59
CA ALA A 35 -2.51 -31.50 -35.90
C ALA A 35 -2.62 -30.18 -36.68
N GLU A 36 -3.07 -30.29 -37.94
CA GLU A 36 -3.59 -29.21 -38.77
C GLU A 36 -4.76 -28.45 -38.09
N MET A 37 -4.70 -27.12 -38.05
CA MET A 37 -5.88 -26.28 -37.85
C MET A 37 -5.78 -24.97 -38.65
N ALA A 38 -6.88 -24.66 -39.35
CA ALA A 38 -7.08 -23.62 -40.36
C ALA A 38 -6.89 -22.16 -39.86
N PRO A 39 -6.69 -21.19 -40.78
CA PRO A 39 -6.51 -19.79 -40.38
C PRO A 39 -7.85 -19.15 -40.01
N THR A 40 -7.89 -18.46 -38.88
CA THR A 40 -9.01 -17.59 -38.49
C THR A 40 -8.68 -16.14 -38.84
N GLU A 41 -9.62 -15.50 -39.52
CA GLU A 41 -9.57 -14.13 -40.00
C GLU A 41 -9.46 -13.12 -38.85
N SER A 42 -8.51 -12.19 -38.98
CA SER A 42 -8.45 -10.99 -38.16
C SER A 42 -9.45 -9.94 -38.66
N LEU A 43 -10.58 -9.80 -37.97
CA LEU A 43 -11.47 -8.65 -38.14
C LEU A 43 -10.91 -7.45 -37.36
N SER A 44 -10.52 -6.41 -38.08
CA SER A 44 -10.21 -5.09 -37.54
C SER A 44 -11.49 -4.41 -37.04
N TYR A 45 -11.56 -4.14 -35.75
CA TYR A 45 -12.62 -3.36 -35.12
C TYR A 45 -12.27 -1.86 -35.16
N ASP A 46 -13.08 -1.07 -35.87
CA ASP A 46 -13.04 0.40 -35.96
C ASP A 46 -14.09 0.98 -34.99
N PRO A 47 -13.73 1.80 -33.99
CA PRO A 47 -14.65 2.26 -32.96
C PRO A 47 -15.36 3.58 -33.27
N ASN A 48 -15.59 3.95 -34.54
CA ASN A 48 -16.33 5.17 -34.90
C ASN A 48 -17.47 4.96 -35.88
N ALA A 49 -18.49 4.20 -35.48
CA ALA A 49 -19.75 4.12 -36.21
C ALA A 49 -20.96 3.88 -35.30
N ALA A 50 -21.44 4.91 -34.60
CA ALA A 50 -22.84 5.02 -34.19
C ALA A 50 -23.18 6.45 -33.73
N ASN A 51 -23.58 7.32 -34.67
CA ASN A 51 -24.46 8.44 -34.31
C ASN A 51 -25.45 8.67 -35.46
N ILE A 52 -26.57 7.94 -35.39
CA ILE A 52 -27.74 8.19 -36.21
C ILE A 52 -28.92 8.26 -35.25
N SER A 53 -29.46 9.46 -35.05
CA SER A 53 -30.85 9.65 -34.66
C SER A 53 -31.38 10.99 -35.16
N ASN A 54 -32.34 10.85 -36.07
CA ASN A 54 -33.46 11.73 -36.41
C ASN A 54 -33.23 13.16 -36.89
N ARG A 55 -33.42 13.28 -38.20
CA ARG A 55 -33.79 14.49 -38.92
C ARG A 55 -35.30 14.44 -39.21
N SER A 56 -36.07 15.38 -38.64
CA SER A 56 -37.42 15.73 -39.09
C SER A 56 -37.46 17.21 -39.46
N ILE A 57 -38.19 17.53 -40.52
CA ILE A 57 -38.19 18.80 -41.26
C ILE A 57 -39.52 19.55 -41.07
N LEU A 58 -39.38 20.86 -40.79
CA LEU A 58 -40.22 22.05 -41.06
C LEU A 58 -41.71 22.17 -40.67
N GLY A 59 -42.02 23.35 -40.12
CA GLY A 59 -43.32 24.08 -40.19
C GLY A 59 -43.51 25.08 -39.04
N SER A 60 -42.86 26.25 -39.05
CA SER A 60 -43.39 27.59 -39.44
C SER A 60 -44.33 28.29 -38.44
N THR A 61 -43.81 29.43 -37.93
CA THR A 61 -44.46 30.74 -37.62
C THR A 61 -45.50 30.89 -36.51
N GLY A 62 -45.19 31.78 -35.55
CA GLY A 62 -46.14 32.42 -34.63
C GLY A 62 -45.46 33.21 -33.51
N GLU A 63 -45.23 34.49 -33.75
CA GLU A 63 -44.95 35.63 -32.85
C GLU A 63 -45.09 35.47 -31.31
N GLY A 64 -44.11 36.07 -30.61
CA GLY A 64 -44.33 37.01 -29.50
C GLY A 64 -44.45 36.45 -28.07
N GLU A 65 -43.45 36.67 -27.22
CA GLU A 65 -43.46 37.76 -26.24
C GLU A 65 -42.23 37.68 -25.30
N ASN A 66 -41.70 38.84 -24.95
CA ASN A 66 -40.53 39.10 -24.11
C ASN A 66 -40.82 38.81 -22.64
N VAL A 67 -39.92 38.16 -21.89
CA VAL A 67 -39.46 38.64 -20.56
C VAL A 67 -38.04 38.13 -20.29
N GLN A 68 -37.12 39.08 -20.12
CA GLN A 68 -35.83 38.91 -19.50
C GLN A 68 -36.01 38.76 -17.99
N ASP A 69 -35.44 37.73 -17.38
CA ASP A 69 -34.86 37.89 -16.04
C ASP A 69 -33.67 36.96 -15.84
N ALA A 70 -32.62 37.53 -15.28
CA ALA A 70 -31.36 36.88 -14.98
C ALA A 70 -31.30 36.48 -13.49
N GLN A 71 -30.32 35.62 -13.17
CA GLN A 71 -29.90 35.18 -11.82
C GLN A 71 -30.85 34.17 -11.16
N GLN A 72 -30.42 33.03 -10.62
CA GLN A 72 -29.21 32.78 -9.83
C GLN A 72 -29.09 31.24 -9.65
N ALA A 73 -27.92 30.67 -9.90
CA ALA A 73 -27.60 29.29 -9.54
C ALA A 73 -27.11 29.24 -8.08
N PRO A 74 -27.57 28.31 -7.24
CA PRO A 74 -26.93 28.06 -5.97
C PRO A 74 -25.68 27.19 -6.19
N LYS A 75 -24.57 27.65 -5.62
CA LYS A 75 -23.32 26.92 -5.47
C LYS A 75 -23.41 25.98 -4.26
N GLY A 76 -22.93 24.76 -4.47
CA GLY A 76 -22.10 23.94 -3.58
C GLY A 76 -22.50 23.79 -2.12
N ASP A 77 -22.88 22.56 -1.77
CA ASP A 77 -22.51 21.98 -0.47
C ASP A 77 -21.51 20.85 -0.71
N GLU A 78 -20.38 20.94 -0.02
CA GLU A 78 -19.36 19.92 0.14
C GLU A 78 -19.94 18.68 0.84
N PHE A 79 -19.94 17.55 0.14
CA PHE A 79 -20.20 16.24 0.74
C PHE A 79 -18.86 15.65 1.17
N SER A 80 -18.45 15.93 2.40
CA SER A 80 -17.40 15.17 3.09
C SER A 80 -17.98 13.83 3.52
N GLY A 81 -17.38 12.75 3.04
CA GLY A 81 -17.77 11.39 3.33
C GLY A 81 -17.48 10.99 4.76
N ASP A 82 -18.51 10.51 5.44
CA ASP A 82 -18.43 9.46 6.44
C ASP A 82 -19.28 8.30 5.92
N GLY A 83 -18.66 7.13 5.78
CA GLY A 83 -19.13 6.02 4.96
C GLY A 83 -20.14 5.10 5.64
N GLY A 84 -21.07 5.65 6.41
CA GLY A 84 -22.22 4.91 6.94
C GLY A 84 -23.41 5.06 5.99
N VAL A 85 -23.87 3.96 5.39
CA VAL A 85 -25.14 3.98 4.64
C VAL A 85 -26.27 4.03 5.67
N GLU A 86 -26.88 5.20 5.84
CA GLU A 86 -28.06 5.37 6.70
C GLU A 86 -29.21 4.49 6.17
N PRO A 87 -29.96 3.76 7.03
CA PRO A 87 -31.00 2.86 6.57
C PRO A 87 -32.11 3.62 5.83
N ALA A 88 -32.38 3.22 4.60
CA ALA A 88 -33.46 3.78 3.80
C ALA A 88 -34.82 3.40 4.41
N VAL A 89 -35.61 4.41 4.80
CA VAL A 89 -36.96 4.22 5.36
C VAL A 89 -37.98 4.16 4.22
N LEU A 90 -38.59 2.99 4.00
CA LEU A 90 -39.77 2.88 3.13
C LEU A 90 -41.03 3.04 3.98
N GLN A 91 -41.90 3.99 3.62
CA GLN A 91 -43.20 4.14 4.27
C GLN A 91 -44.09 2.93 3.94
N THR A 92 -44.40 2.12 4.95
CA THR A 92 -45.14 0.84 4.82
C THR A 92 -46.66 0.97 4.96
N ASP A 93 -47.20 2.17 5.16
CA ASP A 93 -48.65 2.39 5.27
C ASP A 93 -49.28 2.69 3.91
N VAL A 94 -49.39 1.66 3.06
CA VAL A 94 -50.29 1.71 1.90
C VAL A 94 -51.36 0.63 2.03
N ILE A 95 -52.43 0.98 2.75
CA ILE A 95 -53.57 0.10 3.01
C ILE A 95 -54.23 -0.26 1.68
N GLY A 96 -54.32 -1.57 1.38
CA GLY A 96 -55.06 -2.10 0.23
C GLY A 96 -54.27 -2.21 -1.07
N ARG A 97 -52.93 -2.19 -1.02
CA ARG A 97 -52.07 -2.58 -2.15
C ARG A 97 -51.38 -3.90 -1.86
N ASP A 98 -51.22 -4.70 -2.91
CA ASP A 98 -50.46 -5.94 -2.88
C ASP A 98 -49.00 -5.65 -3.26
N ILE A 99 -48.14 -5.51 -2.25
CA ILE A 99 -46.74 -5.13 -2.43
C ILE A 99 -45.83 -6.29 -2.01
N ILE A 100 -44.88 -6.62 -2.89
CA ILE A 100 -43.81 -7.58 -2.60
C ILE A 100 -42.62 -6.81 -2.01
N TYR A 101 -42.26 -7.16 -0.78
CA TYR A 101 -41.10 -6.59 -0.10
C TYR A 101 -39.92 -7.56 -0.12
N PHE A 102 -38.78 -7.06 -0.57
CA PHE A 102 -37.54 -7.82 -0.66
C PHE A 102 -36.35 -6.96 -0.22
N ALA A 103 -35.53 -7.49 0.69
CA ALA A 103 -34.28 -6.85 1.09
C ALA A 103 -33.09 -7.80 0.94
N GLN A 104 -31.96 -7.26 0.49
CA GLN A 104 -30.64 -7.84 0.61
C GLN A 104 -29.80 -6.96 1.52
N MET A 105 -29.18 -7.57 2.53
CA MET A 105 -28.30 -6.90 3.47
C MET A 105 -26.99 -7.66 3.54
N GLN A 106 -25.89 -6.91 3.56
CA GLN A 106 -24.58 -7.44 3.92
C GLN A 106 -24.09 -6.72 5.17
N MET A 107 -23.65 -7.48 6.16
CA MET A 107 -23.08 -6.96 7.40
C MET A 107 -21.76 -7.65 7.73
N SER A 108 -20.89 -6.96 8.44
CA SER A 108 -19.71 -7.56 9.05
C SER A 108 -19.88 -7.69 10.57
N ALA A 109 -19.49 -8.84 11.12
CA ALA A 109 -19.53 -9.14 12.54
C ALA A 109 -18.23 -9.80 13.02
N ALA A 110 -17.89 -9.62 14.29
CA ALA A 110 -16.71 -10.24 14.92
C ALA A 110 -16.89 -11.77 15.07
N ASP A 111 -18.07 -12.24 15.48
CA ASP A 111 -18.44 -13.66 15.47
C ASP A 111 -19.68 -13.87 14.58
N VAL A 112 -19.46 -14.44 13.41
CA VAL A 112 -20.51 -14.74 12.44
C VAL A 112 -21.54 -15.75 12.97
N ALA A 113 -21.12 -16.69 13.82
CA ALA A 113 -21.98 -17.72 14.38
C ALA A 113 -22.88 -17.16 15.48
N GLU A 114 -22.37 -16.28 16.36
CA GLU A 114 -23.23 -15.59 17.33
C GLU A 114 -24.17 -14.61 16.65
N ALA A 115 -23.68 -13.80 15.72
CA ALA A 115 -24.52 -12.88 14.95
C ALA A 115 -25.66 -13.62 14.21
N SER A 116 -25.38 -14.80 13.64
CA SER A 116 -26.41 -15.65 13.00
C SER A 116 -27.48 -16.13 14.00
N ARG A 117 -27.08 -16.51 15.22
CA ARG A 117 -28.00 -16.93 16.28
C ARG A 117 -28.85 -15.77 16.77
N GLU A 118 -28.24 -14.61 16.99
CA GLU A 118 -28.92 -13.40 17.41
C GLU A 118 -29.93 -12.92 16.36
N ALA A 119 -29.53 -12.85 15.09
CA ALA A 119 -30.42 -12.50 13.97
C ALA A 119 -31.66 -13.40 13.94
N SER A 120 -31.46 -14.72 14.11
CA SER A 120 -32.55 -15.68 14.14
C SER A 120 -33.51 -15.44 15.32
N ARG A 121 -33.00 -15.11 16.51
CA ARG A 121 -33.83 -14.81 17.69
C ARG A 121 -34.63 -13.52 17.52
N LEU A 122 -34.02 -12.47 16.98
CA LEU A 122 -34.68 -11.18 16.78
C LEU A 122 -35.84 -11.30 15.79
N ILE A 123 -35.63 -11.99 14.68
CA ILE A 123 -36.67 -12.22 13.66
C ILE A 123 -37.81 -13.10 14.20
N GLN A 124 -37.49 -14.15 14.97
CA GLN A 124 -38.51 -14.95 15.64
C GLN A 124 -39.35 -14.12 16.62
N GLY A 125 -38.74 -13.14 17.30
CA GLY A 125 -39.45 -12.20 18.19
C GLY A 125 -40.49 -11.33 17.49
N LEU A 126 -40.30 -11.06 16.19
CA LEU A 126 -41.25 -10.33 15.33
C LEU A 126 -42.30 -11.24 14.67
N GLY A 127 -42.31 -12.54 14.99
CA GLY A 127 -43.20 -13.52 14.35
C GLY A 127 -42.74 -13.96 12.95
N GLY A 128 -41.52 -13.58 12.53
CA GLY A 128 -40.87 -14.11 11.35
C GLY A 128 -40.18 -15.45 11.60
N PHE A 129 -39.60 -16.03 10.55
CA PHE A 129 -38.86 -17.29 10.67
C PHE A 129 -37.70 -17.40 9.68
N LEU A 130 -36.73 -18.24 10.02
CA LEU A 130 -35.61 -18.60 9.18
C LEU A 130 -36.08 -19.61 8.12
N PHE A 131 -36.04 -19.21 6.86
CA PHE A 131 -36.42 -20.03 5.71
C PHE A 131 -35.25 -20.89 5.21
N GLY A 132 -34.03 -20.37 5.29
CA GLY A 132 -32.82 -21.09 4.91
C GLY A 132 -31.56 -20.45 5.47
N GLN A 133 -30.53 -21.26 5.70
CA GLN A 133 -29.23 -20.79 6.16
C GLN A 133 -28.14 -21.62 5.48
N GLN A 134 -27.12 -20.93 5.00
CA GLN A 134 -25.88 -21.52 4.52
C GLN A 134 -24.72 -20.85 5.25
N SER A 135 -23.91 -21.61 5.96
CA SER A 135 -22.78 -21.08 6.73
C SER A 135 -21.49 -21.80 6.38
N GLN A 136 -20.40 -21.04 6.36
CA GLN A 136 -19.04 -21.52 6.21
C GLN A 136 -18.21 -20.96 7.36
N GLY A 137 -17.53 -21.84 8.10
CA GLY A 137 -16.63 -21.45 9.18
C GLY A 137 -15.18 -21.28 8.74
N GLY A 138 -14.30 -21.01 9.71
CA GLY A 138 -12.87 -20.79 9.50
C GLY A 138 -12.49 -19.31 9.60
N ALA A 139 -11.26 -18.97 9.18
CA ALA A 139 -10.73 -17.60 9.28
C ALA A 139 -11.53 -16.56 8.47
N ASN A 140 -12.25 -16.98 7.43
CA ASN A 140 -13.15 -16.14 6.63
C ASN A 140 -14.58 -16.67 6.81
N ALA A 141 -15.07 -16.67 8.05
CA ALA A 141 -16.41 -17.15 8.32
C ALA A 141 -17.46 -16.32 7.56
N THR A 142 -18.46 -16.98 7.00
CA THR A 142 -19.58 -16.34 6.31
C THR A 142 -20.88 -17.09 6.61
N SER A 143 -21.99 -16.37 6.62
CA SER A 143 -23.31 -16.95 6.84
C SER A 143 -24.36 -16.18 6.05
N THR A 144 -25.09 -16.88 5.17
CA THR A 144 -26.21 -16.31 4.43
C THR A 144 -27.51 -16.88 4.99
N LEU A 145 -28.33 -16.01 5.56
CA LEU A 145 -29.63 -16.34 6.15
C LEU A 145 -30.75 -15.75 5.28
N THR A 146 -31.78 -16.53 5.01
CA THR A 146 -32.99 -16.07 4.35
C THR A 146 -34.12 -16.09 5.36
N PHE A 147 -34.69 -14.93 5.65
CA PHE A 147 -35.80 -14.76 6.57
C PHE A 147 -37.09 -14.46 5.82
N LYS A 148 -38.20 -14.92 6.41
CA LYS A 148 -39.56 -14.57 6.01
C LYS A 148 -40.23 -13.83 7.16
N VAL A 149 -40.76 -12.65 6.89
CA VAL A 149 -41.39 -11.76 7.89
C VAL A 149 -42.70 -11.19 7.35
N PHE A 150 -43.61 -10.77 8.23
CA PHE A 150 -44.82 -10.09 7.79
C PHE A 150 -44.48 -8.69 7.26
N PRO A 151 -45.15 -8.21 6.19
CA PRO A 151 -44.88 -6.89 5.60
C PRO A 151 -44.93 -5.72 6.59
N LYS A 152 -45.85 -5.76 7.56
CA LYS A 152 -45.99 -4.73 8.61
C LYS A 152 -44.76 -4.65 9.54
N ASP A 153 -44.05 -5.76 9.73
CA ASP A 153 -42.90 -5.89 10.63
C ASP A 153 -41.58 -5.78 9.86
N PHE A 154 -41.63 -5.57 8.54
CA PHE A 154 -40.46 -5.60 7.65
C PHE A 154 -39.43 -4.53 8.01
N GLN A 155 -39.87 -3.27 8.22
CA GLN A 155 -38.94 -2.19 8.56
C GLN A 155 -38.28 -2.44 9.93
N GLU A 156 -39.07 -2.82 10.95
CA GLU A 156 -38.53 -3.12 12.28
C GLU A 156 -37.56 -4.31 12.24
N ALA A 157 -37.80 -5.30 11.38
CA ALA A 157 -36.88 -6.41 11.16
C ALA A 157 -35.53 -5.93 10.60
N LEU A 158 -35.53 -5.03 9.61
CA LEU A 158 -34.30 -4.47 9.05
C LEU A 158 -33.51 -3.68 10.10
N ASP A 159 -34.20 -2.85 10.90
CA ASP A 159 -33.57 -2.03 11.93
C ASP A 159 -32.92 -2.90 13.03
N ARG A 160 -33.62 -3.94 13.49
CA ARG A 160 -33.09 -4.90 14.49
C ARG A 160 -31.94 -5.74 13.95
N LEU A 161 -31.97 -6.12 12.67
CA LEU A 161 -30.84 -6.80 12.06
C LEU A 161 -29.64 -5.87 11.93
N GLY A 162 -29.88 -4.59 11.61
CA GLY A 162 -28.86 -3.55 11.52
C GLY A 162 -28.11 -3.27 12.82
N SER A 163 -28.70 -3.57 13.99
CA SER A 163 -28.03 -3.36 15.27
C SER A 163 -27.05 -4.45 15.69
N ILE A 164 -27.00 -5.58 14.98
CA ILE A 164 -26.14 -6.74 15.34
C ILE A 164 -24.67 -6.51 14.94
N GLY A 165 -24.45 -5.76 13.85
CA GLY A 165 -23.12 -5.54 13.30
C GLY A 165 -23.11 -4.37 12.33
N GLU A 166 -21.95 -4.13 11.74
CA GLU A 166 -21.75 -3.00 10.81
C GLU A 166 -22.36 -3.35 9.45
N ILE A 167 -23.37 -2.59 9.00
CA ILE A 167 -23.96 -2.75 7.67
C ILE A 167 -22.98 -2.27 6.60
N ARG A 168 -22.60 -3.18 5.70
CA ARG A 168 -21.71 -2.91 4.57
C ARG A 168 -22.48 -2.47 3.33
N SER A 169 -23.63 -3.09 3.09
CA SER A 169 -24.53 -2.70 2.01
C SER A 169 -25.95 -3.15 2.32
N GLN A 170 -26.91 -2.38 1.81
CA GLN A 170 -28.32 -2.68 1.92
C GLN A 170 -29.02 -2.28 0.62
N SER A 171 -29.87 -3.17 0.12
CA SER A 171 -30.75 -2.92 -1.01
C SER A 171 -32.15 -3.38 -0.66
N ILE A 172 -33.11 -2.47 -0.77
CA ILE A 172 -34.52 -2.72 -0.46
C ILE A 172 -35.32 -2.46 -1.72
N THR A 173 -36.17 -3.41 -2.09
CA THR A 173 -37.07 -3.33 -3.22
C THR A 173 -38.50 -3.54 -2.75
N ALA A 174 -39.40 -2.71 -3.26
CA ALA A 174 -40.84 -2.85 -3.10
C ALA A 174 -41.47 -2.83 -4.50
N ASP A 175 -42.19 -3.89 -4.85
CA ASP A 175 -42.88 -4.01 -6.14
C ASP A 175 -44.39 -4.07 -5.91
N ASP A 176 -45.14 -3.15 -6.51
CA ASP A 176 -46.60 -3.15 -6.44
C ASP A 176 -47.18 -4.04 -7.55
N VAL A 177 -47.74 -5.17 -7.13
CA VAL A 177 -48.33 -6.17 -8.02
C VAL A 177 -49.85 -6.15 -8.00
N THR A 178 -50.48 -5.12 -7.42
CA THR A 178 -51.94 -4.99 -7.35
C THR A 178 -52.60 -5.09 -8.73
N GLU A 179 -52.07 -4.38 -9.73
CA GLU A 179 -52.59 -4.44 -11.10
C GLU A 179 -52.42 -5.85 -11.71
N ARG A 180 -51.31 -6.52 -11.40
CA ARG A 180 -51.00 -7.86 -11.93
C ARG A 180 -51.94 -8.91 -11.36
N ILE A 181 -52.25 -8.84 -10.06
CA ILE A 181 -53.18 -9.75 -9.39
C ILE A 181 -54.57 -9.60 -10.00
N VAL A 182 -55.09 -8.36 -10.09
CA VAL A 182 -56.41 -8.10 -10.66
C VAL A 182 -56.50 -8.55 -12.14
N ASP A 183 -55.45 -8.35 -12.94
CA ASP A 183 -55.39 -8.87 -14.32
C ASP A 183 -55.51 -10.40 -14.34
N ILE A 184 -54.69 -11.11 -13.56
CA ILE A 184 -54.68 -12.58 -13.52
C ILE A 184 -56.03 -13.12 -13.04
N GLU A 185 -56.63 -12.54 -12.01
CA GLU A 185 -57.96 -12.91 -11.53
C GLU A 185 -59.02 -12.76 -12.63
N SER A 186 -59.02 -11.63 -13.36
CA SER A 186 -59.97 -11.39 -14.45
C SER A 186 -59.80 -12.42 -15.59
N ARG A 187 -58.56 -12.83 -15.86
CA ARG A 187 -58.22 -13.84 -16.86
C ARG A 187 -58.62 -15.23 -16.39
N ILE A 188 -58.48 -15.55 -15.11
CA ILE A 188 -58.98 -16.80 -14.50
C ILE A 188 -60.50 -16.90 -14.65
N VAL A 189 -61.25 -15.83 -14.32
CA VAL A 189 -62.71 -15.81 -14.46
C VAL A 189 -63.11 -16.06 -15.92
N THR A 190 -62.43 -15.40 -16.87
CA THR A 190 -62.69 -15.57 -18.31
C THR A 190 -62.35 -16.98 -18.79
N ALA A 191 -61.21 -17.54 -18.37
CA ALA A 191 -60.77 -18.89 -18.71
C ALA A 191 -61.73 -19.94 -18.15
N GLN A 192 -62.17 -19.79 -16.90
CA GLN A 192 -63.16 -20.65 -16.26
C GLN A 192 -64.47 -20.68 -17.04
N ALA A 193 -64.99 -19.51 -17.45
CA ALA A 193 -66.20 -19.43 -18.26
C ALA A 193 -66.02 -20.12 -19.63
N SER A 194 -64.83 -20.03 -20.24
CA SER A 194 -64.51 -20.72 -21.48
C SER A 194 -64.49 -22.24 -21.31
N VAL A 195 -63.91 -22.74 -20.21
CA VAL A 195 -63.91 -24.18 -19.86
C VAL A 195 -65.34 -24.68 -19.68
N THR A 196 -66.16 -23.99 -18.90
CA THR A 196 -67.56 -24.37 -18.68
C THR A 196 -68.37 -24.40 -19.99
N ARG A 197 -68.13 -23.46 -20.90
CA ARG A 197 -68.79 -23.46 -22.22
C ARG A 197 -68.36 -24.64 -23.07
N LEU A 198 -67.06 -24.96 -23.10
CA LEU A 198 -66.54 -26.12 -23.86
C LEU A 198 -67.07 -27.45 -23.30
N GLN A 199 -67.17 -27.58 -21.96
CA GLN A 199 -67.79 -28.73 -21.32
C GLN A 199 -69.28 -28.88 -21.71
N ALA A 200 -70.03 -27.77 -21.77
CA ALA A 200 -71.42 -27.79 -22.22
C ALA A 200 -71.55 -28.21 -23.70
N PHE A 201 -70.71 -27.68 -24.59
CA PHE A 201 -70.69 -28.11 -26.00
C PHE A 201 -70.29 -29.57 -26.16
N LEU A 202 -69.33 -30.05 -25.37
CA LEU A 202 -68.91 -31.45 -25.39
C LEU A 202 -70.04 -32.39 -24.95
N ALA A 203 -70.88 -31.98 -23.99
CA ALA A 203 -72.03 -32.76 -23.53
C ALA A 203 -73.16 -32.89 -24.58
N GLU A 204 -73.25 -31.95 -25.53
CA GLU A 204 -74.25 -31.96 -26.61
C GLU A 204 -73.71 -32.59 -27.91
N ALA A 205 -72.38 -32.67 -28.08
CA ALA A 205 -71.77 -33.15 -29.31
C ALA A 205 -72.00 -34.65 -29.55
N SER A 206 -72.48 -35.01 -30.74
CA SER A 206 -72.72 -36.39 -31.16
C SER A 206 -71.79 -36.91 -32.26
N ASP A 207 -71.01 -36.02 -32.90
CA ASP A 207 -70.05 -36.36 -33.95
C ASP A 207 -68.64 -36.58 -33.38
N ILE A 208 -68.01 -37.70 -33.73
CA ILE A 208 -66.73 -38.12 -33.14
C ILE A 208 -65.58 -37.17 -33.46
N ASN A 209 -65.56 -36.56 -34.65
CA ASN A 209 -64.51 -35.61 -35.04
C ASN A 209 -64.68 -34.28 -34.27
N THR A 210 -65.93 -33.87 -34.05
CA THR A 210 -66.29 -32.71 -33.24
C THR A 210 -65.90 -32.93 -31.78
N ILE A 211 -66.19 -34.11 -31.21
CA ILE A 211 -65.79 -34.49 -29.85
C ILE A 211 -64.26 -34.39 -29.70
N ALA A 212 -63.48 -35.05 -30.57
CA ALA A 212 -62.02 -35.02 -30.49
C ALA A 212 -61.45 -33.58 -30.58
N THR A 213 -62.08 -32.72 -31.38
CA THR A 213 -61.68 -31.31 -31.50
C THR A 213 -62.01 -30.52 -30.23
N LEU A 214 -63.21 -30.72 -29.65
CA LEU A 214 -63.63 -30.08 -28.42
C LEU A 214 -62.82 -30.55 -27.21
N GLU A 215 -62.48 -31.82 -27.12
CA GLU A 215 -61.61 -32.37 -26.07
C GLU A 215 -60.21 -31.76 -26.13
N LYS A 216 -59.63 -31.64 -27.33
CA LYS A 216 -58.34 -30.96 -27.51
C LYS A 216 -58.41 -29.51 -27.03
N GLN A 217 -59.44 -28.77 -27.45
CA GLN A 217 -59.63 -27.38 -27.04
C GLN A 217 -59.88 -27.25 -25.53
N LEU A 218 -60.63 -28.19 -24.94
CA LEU A 218 -60.89 -28.23 -23.51
C LEU A 218 -59.59 -28.42 -22.73
N LEU A 219 -58.77 -29.42 -23.11
CA LEU A 219 -57.47 -29.67 -22.50
C LEU A 219 -56.57 -28.43 -22.54
N GLU A 220 -56.52 -27.74 -23.68
CA GLU A 220 -55.76 -26.49 -23.83
C GLU A 220 -56.26 -25.41 -22.86
N ARG A 221 -57.59 -25.22 -22.73
CA ARG A 221 -58.17 -24.22 -21.82
C ARG A 221 -58.00 -24.57 -20.35
N GLU A 222 -58.13 -25.84 -19.98
CA GLU A 222 -57.90 -26.30 -18.62
C GLU A 222 -56.43 -26.11 -18.22
N THR A 223 -55.49 -26.46 -19.11
CA THR A 223 -54.06 -26.23 -18.86
C THR A 223 -53.74 -24.74 -18.68
N GLN A 224 -54.34 -23.88 -19.49
CA GLN A 224 -54.19 -22.43 -19.36
C GLN A 224 -54.74 -21.90 -18.04
N LEU A 225 -55.92 -22.38 -17.63
CA LEU A 225 -56.55 -22.01 -16.37
C LEU A 225 -55.68 -22.43 -15.16
N GLU A 226 -55.15 -23.65 -15.17
CA GLU A 226 -54.26 -24.12 -14.09
C GLU A 226 -52.94 -23.34 -14.05
N THR A 227 -52.41 -22.95 -15.21
CA THR A 227 -51.22 -22.07 -15.28
C THR A 227 -51.49 -20.72 -14.63
N LEU A 228 -52.63 -20.08 -14.95
CA LEU A 228 -53.01 -18.78 -14.38
C LEU A 228 -53.21 -18.88 -12.86
N ARG A 229 -53.85 -19.96 -12.37
CA ARG A 229 -54.01 -20.22 -10.93
C ARG A 229 -52.67 -20.41 -10.22
N GLY A 230 -51.73 -21.10 -10.84
CA GLY A 230 -50.38 -21.25 -10.31
C GLY A 230 -49.63 -19.93 -10.21
N GLN A 231 -49.76 -19.07 -11.22
CA GLN A 231 -49.19 -17.72 -11.22
C GLN A 231 -49.78 -16.85 -10.11
N LEU A 232 -51.11 -16.86 -9.94
CA LEU A 232 -51.79 -16.11 -8.88
C LEU A 232 -51.28 -16.56 -7.50
N ARG A 233 -51.28 -17.86 -7.22
CA ARG A 233 -50.80 -18.41 -5.93
C ARG A 233 -49.37 -17.97 -5.63
N THR A 234 -48.49 -17.97 -6.64
CA THR A 234 -47.09 -17.55 -6.46
C THR A 234 -46.99 -16.06 -6.08
N LEU A 235 -47.79 -15.19 -6.70
CA LEU A 235 -47.82 -13.76 -6.35
C LEU A 235 -48.42 -13.53 -4.97
N GLU A 236 -49.52 -14.21 -4.63
CA GLU A 236 -50.14 -14.14 -3.31
C GLU A 236 -49.15 -14.56 -2.20
N ASP A 237 -48.40 -15.64 -2.42
CA ASP A 237 -47.37 -16.11 -1.49
C ASP A 237 -46.22 -15.09 -1.32
N GLN A 238 -45.87 -14.36 -2.38
CA GLN A 238 -44.83 -13.32 -2.35
C GLN A 238 -45.30 -12.04 -1.65
N VAL A 239 -46.58 -11.69 -1.75
CA VAL A 239 -47.18 -10.54 -1.05
C VAL A 239 -47.42 -10.86 0.43
N ALA A 240 -47.77 -12.10 0.76
CA ALA A 240 -48.08 -12.51 2.13
C ALA A 240 -46.87 -12.39 3.08
N LEU A 241 -45.65 -12.65 2.59
CA LEU A 241 -44.43 -12.65 3.40
C LEU A 241 -43.29 -11.92 2.68
N ALA A 242 -42.77 -10.89 3.33
CA ALA A 242 -41.57 -10.21 2.90
C ALA A 242 -40.34 -11.12 3.07
N THR A 243 -39.35 -10.94 2.20
CA THR A 243 -38.11 -11.74 2.20
C THR A 243 -36.92 -10.86 2.52
N ILE A 244 -36.12 -11.28 3.50
CA ILE A 244 -34.86 -10.62 3.85
C ILE A 244 -33.73 -11.63 3.67
N VAL A 245 -32.78 -11.32 2.80
CA VAL A 245 -31.55 -12.10 2.63
C VAL A 245 -30.43 -11.35 3.35
N LEU A 246 -29.94 -11.93 4.43
CA LEU A 246 -28.86 -11.39 5.24
C LEU A 246 -27.57 -12.17 4.96
N SER A 247 -26.54 -11.49 4.47
CA SER A 247 -25.18 -12.01 4.36
C SER A 247 -24.32 -11.43 5.47
N ILE A 248 -23.83 -12.29 6.35
CA ILE A 248 -22.91 -11.95 7.43
C ILE A 248 -21.52 -12.42 7.00
N VAL A 249 -20.56 -11.50 6.98
CA VAL A 249 -19.15 -11.81 6.74
C VAL A 249 -18.33 -11.54 8.00
N GLN A 250 -17.24 -12.28 8.17
CA GLN A 250 -16.25 -11.98 9.19
C GLN A 250 -15.75 -10.54 9.01
N LYS A 251 -15.71 -9.76 10.09
CA LYS A 251 -14.99 -8.48 10.08
C LYS A 251 -13.50 -8.80 9.88
N ASN A 252 -12.98 -8.48 8.70
CA ASN A 252 -11.56 -8.61 8.41
C ASN A 252 -10.85 -7.41 9.02
N SER A 253 -10.26 -7.61 10.19
CA SER A 253 -9.30 -6.70 10.80
C SER A 253 -8.07 -6.52 9.90
N ALA A 254 -7.67 -5.28 9.67
CA ALA A 254 -6.40 -4.88 9.06
C ALA A 254 -5.49 -4.27 10.14
N PRO A 255 -4.95 -5.09 11.06
CA PRO A 255 -4.01 -4.59 12.08
C PRO A 255 -2.71 -4.14 11.41
N SER A 256 -2.17 -3.02 11.88
CA SER A 256 -0.91 -2.46 11.41
C SER A 256 -0.27 -1.66 12.55
N ILE A 257 1.05 -1.73 12.63
CA ILE A 257 1.85 -1.00 13.62
C ILE A 257 3.01 -0.37 12.86
N ASP A 258 3.30 0.89 13.15
CA ASP A 258 4.43 1.61 12.58
C ASP A 258 5.41 1.96 13.69
N LEU A 259 6.70 1.88 13.38
CA LEU A 259 7.80 2.27 14.25
C LEU A 259 8.58 3.41 13.60
N PHE A 260 8.73 4.52 14.33
CA PHE A 260 9.59 5.62 13.94
C PHE A 260 10.74 5.78 14.93
N VAL A 261 11.98 5.56 14.47
CA VAL A 261 13.19 5.77 15.27
C VAL A 261 13.82 7.10 14.90
N THR A 262 13.84 8.00 15.87
CA THR A 262 14.33 9.38 15.74
C THR A 262 15.30 9.68 16.87
N HIS A 263 16.03 10.80 16.79
CA HIS A 263 17.09 11.07 17.78
C HIS A 263 17.39 12.56 17.93
N TYR A 264 17.94 12.94 19.08
CA TYR A 264 18.42 14.30 19.32
C TYR A 264 19.65 14.31 20.24
N GLU A 265 20.34 15.44 20.23
CA GLU A 265 21.53 15.67 21.04
C GLU A 265 21.16 16.10 22.47
N GLY A 266 21.78 15.47 23.45
CA GLY A 266 21.57 15.72 24.86
C GLY A 266 20.71 14.67 25.55
N HIS A 267 20.70 14.76 26.88
CA HIS A 267 19.87 13.96 27.77
C HIS A 267 18.89 14.88 28.48
N ASN A 268 17.61 14.58 28.35
CA ASN A 268 16.54 15.29 29.05
C ASN A 268 15.32 14.39 29.25
N THR A 269 15.56 13.10 29.47
CA THR A 269 14.54 12.07 29.73
C THR A 269 13.48 11.99 28.63
N GLY A 270 13.89 12.18 27.37
CA GLY A 270 12.98 12.11 26.22
C GLY A 270 12.10 13.34 26.00
N VAL A 271 12.28 14.44 26.74
CA VAL A 271 11.44 15.67 26.61
C VAL A 271 11.48 16.26 25.20
N SER A 272 12.56 16.03 24.44
CA SER A 272 12.69 16.49 23.06
C SER A 272 12.22 15.47 22.00
N CYS A 273 11.63 14.33 22.39
CA CYS A 273 11.10 13.37 21.43
C CYS A 273 9.89 13.95 20.65
N PRO A 274 9.70 13.56 19.38
CA PRO A 274 10.49 12.57 18.62
C PRO A 274 11.88 13.07 18.20
N GLY A 275 12.16 14.37 18.22
CA GLY A 275 13.49 14.89 17.84
C GLY A 275 13.63 15.00 16.32
N GLY A 276 14.81 14.71 15.77
CA GLY A 276 15.08 14.81 14.32
C GLY A 276 15.97 13.69 13.79
N GLU A 277 16.49 13.86 12.58
CA GLU A 277 17.50 12.97 12.00
C GLU A 277 18.89 13.61 12.12
N LEU A 278 19.69 13.20 13.12
CA LEU A 278 21.10 13.56 13.26
C LEU A 278 22.01 12.52 12.57
N PHE A 279 22.30 12.75 11.30
CA PHE A 279 23.18 11.83 10.57
C PHE A 279 24.64 11.82 11.04
N ARG A 280 25.08 12.86 11.76
CA ARG A 280 26.48 13.03 12.18
C ARG A 280 26.62 13.83 13.47
N ILE A 281 27.33 13.27 14.45
CA ILE A 281 27.56 13.87 15.78
C ILE A 281 29.02 13.75 16.21
N GLU A 282 29.47 14.60 17.14
CA GLU A 282 30.81 14.49 17.73
C GLU A 282 30.88 13.25 18.64
N GLN A 283 32.04 12.59 18.71
CA GLN A 283 32.25 11.51 19.67
C GLN A 283 32.10 12.02 21.11
N GLU A 284 31.69 11.12 22.01
CA GLU A 284 31.43 11.39 23.43
C GLU A 284 30.24 12.35 23.67
N THR A 285 29.43 12.59 22.64
CA THR A 285 28.22 13.43 22.76
C THR A 285 27.08 12.62 23.38
N PRO A 286 26.36 13.16 24.39
CA PRO A 286 25.14 12.54 24.88
C PRO A 286 24.06 12.56 23.78
N VAL A 287 23.42 11.43 23.55
CA VAL A 287 22.35 11.25 22.56
C VAL A 287 21.16 10.59 23.21
N THR A 288 19.96 11.03 22.82
CA THR A 288 18.72 10.33 23.12
C THR A 288 18.11 9.77 21.84
N ILE A 289 17.78 8.49 21.84
CA ILE A 289 17.01 7.82 20.78
C ILE A 289 15.56 7.76 21.21
N CYS A 290 14.66 8.18 20.33
CA CYS A 290 13.22 8.20 20.51
C CYS A 290 12.58 7.13 19.64
N TYR A 291 11.70 6.34 20.25
CA TYR A 291 10.90 5.33 19.57
C TYR A 291 9.44 5.76 19.69
N GLU A 292 8.84 6.12 18.56
CA GLU A 292 7.41 6.36 18.47
C GLU A 292 6.76 5.13 17.84
N ILE A 293 5.86 4.50 18.60
CA ILE A 293 5.11 3.32 18.19
C ILE A 293 3.67 3.76 17.99
N MET A 294 3.14 3.56 16.79
CA MET A 294 1.79 4.01 16.42
C MET A 294 0.98 2.85 15.85
N ASN A 295 -0.28 2.73 16.28
CA ASN A 295 -1.23 1.82 15.65
C ASN A 295 -1.81 2.50 14.39
N THR A 296 -1.35 2.09 13.22
CA THR A 296 -1.83 2.59 11.91
C THR A 296 -2.95 1.74 11.32
N GLY A 297 -3.33 0.66 11.99
CA GLY A 297 -4.38 -0.25 11.58
C GLY A 297 -5.77 0.16 12.04
N ASP A 298 -6.71 -0.77 11.94
CA ASP A 298 -8.11 -0.60 12.34
C ASP A 298 -8.51 -1.44 13.57
N THR A 299 -7.53 -2.05 14.23
CA THR A 299 -7.71 -3.03 15.30
C THR A 299 -6.80 -2.70 16.48
N ALA A 300 -7.31 -2.77 17.70
CA ALA A 300 -6.52 -2.54 18.91
C ALA A 300 -5.37 -3.55 19.02
N LEU A 301 -4.24 -3.10 19.55
CA LEU A 301 -3.01 -3.88 19.65
C LEU A 301 -2.58 -4.04 21.11
N ALA A 302 -2.34 -5.28 21.54
CA ALA A 302 -1.84 -5.59 22.89
C ALA A 302 -0.56 -6.43 22.83
N ASN A 303 0.07 -6.65 23.98
CA ASN A 303 1.34 -7.38 24.10
C ASN A 303 2.41 -6.79 23.16
N ILE A 304 2.62 -5.48 23.27
CA ILE A 304 3.59 -4.77 22.43
C ILE A 304 4.98 -5.09 22.96
N GLU A 305 5.83 -5.61 22.08
CA GLU A 305 7.24 -5.91 22.34
C GLU A 305 8.10 -5.03 21.44
N LEU A 306 9.13 -4.42 22.01
CA LEU A 306 10.16 -3.68 21.29
C LEU A 306 11.53 -4.28 21.66
N ILE A 307 12.29 -4.64 20.63
CA ILE A 307 13.62 -5.23 20.77
C ILE A 307 14.56 -4.53 19.80
N ASP A 308 15.66 -3.95 20.29
CA ASP A 308 16.78 -3.59 19.43
C ASP A 308 17.92 -4.60 19.59
N ALA A 309 18.11 -5.44 18.58
CA ALA A 309 19.10 -6.52 18.64
C ALA A 309 20.56 -6.02 18.56
N THR A 310 20.78 -4.77 18.17
CA THR A 310 22.13 -4.20 18.04
C THR A 310 22.55 -3.47 19.30
N LEU A 311 21.61 -2.76 19.92
CA LEU A 311 21.82 -2.04 21.18
C LEU A 311 21.57 -2.91 22.42
N ASP A 312 20.97 -4.09 22.25
CA ASP A 312 20.63 -5.02 23.35
C ASP A 312 19.69 -4.37 24.37
N ILE A 313 18.65 -3.69 23.86
CA ILE A 313 17.64 -2.99 24.66
C ILE A 313 16.26 -3.58 24.39
N GLU A 314 15.48 -3.67 25.47
CA GLU A 314 14.10 -4.13 25.47
C GLU A 314 13.17 -3.01 25.99
N LEU A 315 11.86 -3.12 25.70
CA LEU A 315 10.87 -2.08 26.02
C LEU A 315 10.85 -1.66 27.50
N ASP A 316 11.09 -2.59 28.43
CA ASP A 316 11.05 -2.35 29.87
C ASP A 316 12.27 -1.59 30.42
N GLU A 317 13.35 -1.51 29.62
CA GLU A 317 14.54 -0.71 29.92
C GLU A 317 14.41 0.75 29.47
N LEU A 318 13.36 1.08 28.73
CA LEU A 318 13.16 2.40 28.12
C LEU A 318 12.42 3.37 29.04
N THR A 319 12.72 4.66 28.89
CA THR A 319 12.04 5.73 29.62
C THR A 319 10.74 6.09 28.90
N LEU A 320 9.60 5.94 29.57
CA LEU A 320 8.31 6.38 29.04
C LEU A 320 8.25 7.91 28.95
N VAL A 321 7.99 8.43 27.76
CA VAL A 321 7.85 9.87 27.48
C VAL A 321 6.36 10.26 27.43
N SER A 322 5.56 9.51 26.68
CA SER A 322 4.11 9.74 26.53
C SER A 322 3.37 8.46 26.15
N GLY A 323 2.07 8.41 26.45
CA GLY A 323 1.22 7.24 26.22
C GLY A 323 1.31 6.21 27.34
N ASP A 324 0.80 5.00 27.08
CA ASP A 324 0.84 3.87 28.01
C ASP A 324 1.12 2.57 27.25
N PRO A 325 2.33 1.99 27.36
CA PRO A 325 2.69 0.76 26.67
C PRO A 325 2.05 -0.50 27.28
N THR A 326 1.35 -0.39 28.42
CA THR A 326 0.73 -1.51 29.12
C THR A 326 -0.74 -1.71 28.80
N ALA A 327 -1.40 -0.67 28.27
CA ALA A 327 -2.77 -0.74 27.78
C ALA A 327 -2.81 -1.16 26.30
N PRO A 328 -3.92 -1.76 25.82
CA PRO A 328 -4.14 -1.92 24.40
C PRO A 328 -4.04 -0.57 23.67
N LEU A 329 -3.26 -0.54 22.59
CA LEU A 329 -3.08 0.64 21.74
C LEU A 329 -4.20 0.68 20.71
N GLU A 330 -5.11 1.64 20.86
CA GLU A 330 -6.26 1.82 19.97
C GLU A 330 -5.84 2.33 18.58
N PRO A 331 -6.65 2.11 17.53
CA PRO A 331 -6.40 2.65 16.19
C PRO A 331 -6.16 4.17 16.20
N GLY A 332 -5.00 4.61 15.69
CA GLY A 332 -4.58 6.01 15.63
C GLY A 332 -3.86 6.53 16.89
N ASP A 333 -3.81 5.76 17.97
CA ASP A 333 -3.03 6.12 19.16
C ASP A 333 -1.55 5.78 18.98
N SER A 334 -0.70 6.50 19.71
CA SER A 334 0.74 6.25 19.79
C SER A 334 1.26 6.40 21.21
N PHE A 335 2.39 5.75 21.47
CA PHE A 335 3.19 6.00 22.67
C PHE A 335 4.65 6.19 22.28
N VAL A 336 5.37 6.93 23.12
CA VAL A 336 6.76 7.31 22.88
C VAL A 336 7.61 6.89 24.07
N VAL A 337 8.71 6.20 23.77
CA VAL A 337 9.73 5.80 24.74
C VAL A 337 11.10 6.27 24.28
N ALA A 338 12.01 6.47 25.22
CA ALA A 338 13.33 7.01 24.95
C ALA A 338 14.45 6.19 25.60
N HIS A 339 15.59 6.12 24.91
CA HIS A 339 16.83 5.55 25.43
C HIS A 339 17.95 6.60 25.39
N GLU A 340 18.63 6.80 26.52
CA GLU A 340 19.74 7.75 26.65
C GLU A 340 21.08 7.03 26.66
N LEU A 341 21.99 7.41 25.76
CA LEU A 341 23.34 6.84 25.66
C LEU A 341 24.39 7.92 25.36
N VAL A 342 25.67 7.57 25.42
CA VAL A 342 26.78 8.45 24.99
C VAL A 342 27.43 7.87 23.75
N ALA A 343 27.59 8.69 22.72
CA ALA A 343 28.09 8.29 21.41
C ALA A 343 29.63 8.15 21.38
N SER A 344 30.18 7.14 22.04
CA SER A 344 31.64 6.87 21.99
C SER A 344 32.11 6.34 20.64
N GLU A 345 31.21 5.71 19.87
CA GLU A 345 31.47 5.21 18.53
C GLU A 345 30.21 5.30 17.66
N ASN A 346 30.29 4.85 16.40
CA ASN A 346 29.12 4.80 15.52
C ASN A 346 28.02 3.94 16.13
N ILE A 347 26.88 4.55 16.40
CA ILE A 347 25.72 3.86 16.99
C ILE A 347 24.98 3.19 15.85
N ARG A 348 24.80 1.88 15.93
CA ARG A 348 23.97 1.11 15.01
C ARG A 348 22.74 0.65 15.78
N PHE A 349 21.59 0.74 15.14
CA PHE A 349 20.33 0.28 15.71
C PHE A 349 19.59 -0.57 14.68
N ASN A 350 18.89 -1.57 15.18
CA ASN A 350 18.01 -2.45 14.40
C ASN A 350 16.85 -2.83 15.31
N THR A 351 15.88 -1.94 15.35
CA THR A 351 14.75 -2.00 16.26
C THR A 351 13.58 -2.69 15.58
N ASN A 352 13.06 -3.73 16.20
CA ASN A 352 11.84 -4.40 15.80
C ASN A 352 10.75 -4.11 16.83
N VAL A 353 9.56 -3.78 16.35
CA VAL A 353 8.36 -3.76 17.18
C VAL A 353 7.41 -4.87 16.73
N SER A 354 6.76 -5.54 17.68
CA SER A 354 5.70 -6.47 17.38
C SER A 354 4.52 -6.30 18.35
N ALA A 355 3.32 -6.62 17.89
CA ALA A 355 2.12 -6.54 18.70
C ALA A 355 1.08 -7.59 18.27
N THR A 356 0.16 -7.91 19.17
CA THR A 356 -0.94 -8.84 18.94
C THR A 356 -2.25 -8.08 18.74
N PRO A 357 -2.95 -8.25 17.61
CA PRO A 357 -4.30 -7.71 17.42
C PRO A 357 -5.28 -8.32 18.42
N VAL A 358 -6.08 -7.50 19.08
CA VAL A 358 -7.09 -7.94 20.06
C VAL A 358 -8.48 -7.38 19.74
N ASP A 359 -9.52 -8.06 20.22
CA ASP A 359 -10.91 -7.58 20.17
C ASP A 359 -11.24 -6.65 21.34
N ASP A 360 -12.50 -6.20 21.41
CA ASP A 360 -13.00 -5.26 22.43
C ASP A 360 -12.91 -5.85 23.85
N GLU A 361 -12.84 -7.19 23.97
CA GLU A 361 -12.65 -7.93 25.21
C GLU A 361 -11.16 -8.18 25.55
N GLY A 362 -10.24 -7.83 24.64
CA GLY A 362 -8.80 -8.06 24.78
C GLY A 362 -8.33 -9.46 24.37
N GLU A 363 -9.17 -10.26 23.72
CA GLU A 363 -8.79 -11.58 23.21
C GLU A 363 -8.08 -11.48 21.84
N PRO A 364 -7.05 -12.31 21.57
CA PRO A 364 -6.31 -12.24 20.32
C PRO A 364 -7.13 -12.58 19.07
N ILE A 365 -7.12 -11.68 18.07
CA ILE A 365 -7.77 -11.89 16.77
C ILE A 365 -6.78 -12.54 15.79
N GLY A 366 -7.17 -13.66 15.19
CA GLY A 366 -6.45 -14.24 14.03
C GLY A 366 -5.10 -14.88 14.33
N GLY A 367 -4.62 -14.86 15.58
CA GLY A 367 -3.43 -15.58 16.04
C GLY A 367 -2.12 -15.19 15.35
N ARG A 368 -2.05 -14.02 14.70
CA ARG A 368 -0.87 -13.51 14.00
C ARG A 368 -0.48 -12.17 14.62
N THR A 369 0.79 -12.03 14.97
CA THR A 369 1.34 -10.73 15.36
C THR A 369 1.55 -9.85 14.14
N VAL A 370 1.46 -8.55 14.34
CA VAL A 370 1.91 -7.52 13.40
C VAL A 370 3.22 -6.94 13.91
N GLY A 371 4.02 -6.37 13.03
CA GLY A 371 5.28 -5.77 13.42
C GLY A 371 5.88 -4.93 12.33
N ASP A 372 6.79 -4.06 12.75
CA ASP A 372 7.56 -3.16 11.90
C ASP A 372 9.03 -3.17 12.33
N THR A 373 9.92 -2.70 11.48
CA THR A 373 11.36 -2.68 11.75
C THR A 373 12.00 -1.44 11.17
N ASP A 374 12.74 -0.73 12.03
CA ASP A 374 13.53 0.43 11.65
C ASP A 374 15.01 0.18 12.00
N SER A 375 15.91 0.58 11.11
CA SER A 375 17.34 0.35 11.27
C SER A 375 18.16 1.49 10.68
N GLY A 376 19.27 1.80 11.33
CA GLY A 376 20.09 2.93 10.93
C GLY A 376 21.45 2.99 11.61
N ILE A 377 22.18 4.05 11.28
CA ILE A 377 23.51 4.31 11.81
C ILE A 377 23.64 5.80 12.09
N ILE A 378 23.98 6.15 13.32
CA ILE A 378 24.39 7.50 13.70
C ILE A 378 25.92 7.54 13.60
N THR A 379 26.45 8.35 12.68
CA THR A 379 27.90 8.42 12.47
C THR A 379 28.55 9.40 13.44
N THR A 380 29.61 8.95 14.10
CA THR A 380 30.41 9.80 14.98
C THR A 380 31.66 10.30 14.27
N PHE A 381 32.14 11.47 14.66
CA PHE A 381 33.45 11.97 14.25
C PHE A 381 34.22 12.49 15.45
N GLU A 382 35.54 12.26 15.43
CA GLU A 382 36.42 12.93 16.38
C GLU A 382 36.50 14.41 15.98
N PRO A 383 36.25 15.37 16.89
CA PRO A 383 36.52 16.76 16.60
C PRO A 383 38.02 16.88 16.31
N GLU A 384 38.39 17.44 15.15
CA GLU A 384 39.78 17.78 14.88
C GLU A 384 40.22 18.76 15.97
N GLY A 385 40.99 18.27 16.93
CA GLY A 385 41.53 19.11 17.99
C GLY A 385 42.27 20.29 17.36
N ILE A 386 42.06 21.49 17.90
CA ILE A 386 42.82 22.66 17.47
C ILE A 386 44.30 22.30 17.59
N PRO A 387 45.09 22.35 16.50
CA PRO A 387 46.46 21.90 16.50
C PRO A 387 47.22 22.60 17.63
N THR A 388 47.79 21.81 18.52
CA THR A 388 48.54 22.36 19.63
C THR A 388 49.87 22.92 19.13
N PHE A 389 50.52 23.76 19.94
CA PHE A 389 51.86 24.23 19.63
C PHE A 389 52.85 23.07 19.34
N MET A 390 52.65 21.90 19.97
CA MET A 390 53.47 20.71 19.73
C MET A 390 53.21 20.09 18.36
N ASP A 391 51.98 20.09 17.86
CA ASP A 391 51.65 19.60 16.52
C ASP A 391 52.24 20.51 15.44
N GLY A 392 52.18 21.83 15.67
CA GLY A 392 52.86 22.81 14.82
C GLY A 392 54.39 22.64 14.81
N LEU A 393 54.99 22.35 15.97
CA LEU A 393 56.42 22.09 16.08
C LEU A 393 56.81 20.79 15.35
N ALA A 394 56.06 19.71 15.55
CA ALA A 394 56.30 18.43 14.88
C ALA A 394 56.21 18.56 13.35
N ALA A 395 55.18 19.23 12.84
CA ALA A 395 55.03 19.50 11.41
C ALA A 395 56.21 20.32 10.86
N SER A 396 56.65 21.35 11.59
CA SER A 396 57.82 22.15 11.18
C SER A 396 59.12 21.33 11.17
N LEU A 397 59.25 20.37 12.09
CA LEU A 397 60.43 19.50 12.22
C LEU A 397 60.45 18.44 11.11
N GLU A 398 59.30 17.89 10.72
CA GLU A 398 59.20 17.00 9.55
C GLU A 398 59.63 17.71 8.27
N VAL A 399 59.16 18.94 8.03
CA VAL A 399 59.58 19.74 6.87
C VAL A 399 61.08 20.03 6.94
N PHE A 400 61.60 20.37 8.12
CA PHE A 400 63.03 20.60 8.31
C PHE A 400 63.86 19.36 7.99
N VAL A 401 63.47 18.19 8.50
CA VAL A 401 64.14 16.91 8.22
C VAL A 401 64.08 16.57 6.74
N ALA A 402 62.93 16.78 6.08
CA ALA A 402 62.78 16.58 4.65
C ALA A 402 63.73 17.48 3.85
N VAL A 403 63.81 18.77 4.17
CA VAL A 403 64.73 19.73 3.53
C VAL A 403 66.18 19.31 3.74
N MET A 404 66.54 18.89 4.96
CA MET A 404 67.89 18.39 5.27
C MET A 404 68.24 17.14 4.46
N LEU A 405 67.29 16.21 4.33
CA LEU A 405 67.45 14.99 3.54
C LEU A 405 67.68 15.32 2.06
N TYR A 406 66.90 16.25 1.50
CA TYR A 406 67.09 16.74 0.13
C TYR A 406 68.43 17.45 -0.05
N ALA A 407 68.88 18.25 0.92
CA ALA A 407 70.19 18.90 0.86
C ALA A 407 71.34 17.88 0.84
N VAL A 408 71.27 16.83 1.67
CA VAL A 408 72.26 15.73 1.67
C VAL A 408 72.25 15.00 0.33
N LEU A 409 71.08 14.77 -0.25
CA LEU A 409 70.94 14.09 -1.54
C LEU A 409 71.55 14.93 -2.68
N LEU A 410 71.31 16.25 -2.69
CA LEU A 410 71.92 17.18 -3.66
C LEU A 410 73.45 17.24 -3.52
N LEU A 411 73.96 17.26 -2.28
CA LEU A 411 75.40 17.19 -2.00
C LEU A 411 76.01 15.87 -2.49
N GLY A 412 75.32 14.75 -2.24
CA GLY A 412 75.69 13.44 -2.75
C GLY A 412 75.74 13.39 -4.29
N ALA A 413 74.77 14.01 -4.95
CA ALA A 413 74.71 14.10 -6.41
C ALA A 413 75.81 15.01 -7.00
N ALA A 414 76.25 16.05 -6.28
CA ALA A 414 77.30 16.97 -6.72
C ALA A 414 78.73 16.41 -6.57
N LEU A 415 78.96 15.50 -5.62
CA LEU A 415 80.27 14.87 -5.34
C LEU A 415 80.97 14.24 -6.56
N PRO A 416 80.32 13.46 -7.44
CA PRO A 416 80.99 12.91 -8.64
C PRO A 416 81.43 14.00 -9.61
N PHE A 417 80.68 15.11 -9.74
CA PHE A 417 81.03 16.22 -10.60
C PHE A 417 82.20 17.04 -10.04
N LEU A 418 82.27 17.22 -8.71
CA LEU A 418 83.41 17.84 -8.04
C LEU A 418 84.68 16.99 -8.20
N GLY A 419 84.57 15.67 -8.10
CA GLY A 419 85.68 14.75 -8.37
C GLY A 419 86.18 14.84 -9.81
N LEU A 420 85.25 14.89 -10.78
CA LEU A 420 85.58 15.01 -12.20
C LEU A 420 86.21 16.37 -12.53
N ALA A 421 85.70 17.46 -11.95
CA ALA A 421 86.30 18.80 -12.06
C ALA A 421 87.72 18.85 -11.49
N LEU A 422 87.97 18.18 -10.37
CA LEU A 422 89.31 18.09 -9.76
C LEU A 422 90.30 17.28 -10.62
N VAL A 423 89.82 16.22 -11.28
CA VAL A 423 90.62 15.45 -12.25
C VAL A 423 90.92 16.30 -13.50
N ILE A 424 89.93 17.00 -14.05
CA ILE A 424 90.12 17.93 -15.18
C ILE A 424 91.15 19.02 -14.80
N TRP A 425 91.06 19.59 -13.60
CA TRP A 425 92.00 20.60 -13.12
C TRP A 425 93.42 20.04 -12.99
N LEU A 426 93.59 18.81 -12.47
CA LEU A 426 94.90 18.15 -12.38
C LEU A 426 95.49 17.84 -13.75
N VAL A 427 94.66 17.44 -14.72
CA VAL A 427 95.09 17.20 -16.12
C VAL A 427 95.50 18.51 -16.80
N TRP A 428 94.71 19.58 -16.63
CA TRP A 428 95.02 20.91 -17.16
C TRP A 428 96.31 21.48 -16.56
N ARG A 429 96.57 21.23 -15.27
CA ARG A 429 97.82 21.61 -14.58
C ARG A 429 99.04 20.86 -15.10
N ARG A 430 98.86 19.69 -15.72
CA ARG A 430 99.96 18.82 -16.18
C ARG A 430 100.25 18.95 -17.68
N TRP A 431 99.51 19.78 -18.40
CA TRP A 431 99.81 20.10 -19.80
C TRP A 431 100.75 21.31 -19.91
N PRO A 432 101.88 21.18 -20.64
CA PRO A 432 102.83 22.27 -20.82
C PRO A 432 102.23 23.31 -21.76
N ARG A 433 101.87 24.47 -21.21
CA ARG A 433 101.65 25.67 -22.02
C ARG A 433 102.97 26.04 -22.69
N ARG A 434 103.01 25.90 -24.01
CA ARG A 434 104.06 26.47 -24.86
C ARG A 434 104.09 27.98 -24.62
N ASN A 435 105.23 28.44 -24.14
CA ASN A 435 105.58 29.85 -24.04
C ASN A 435 105.69 30.43 -25.44
N ASP A 436 104.75 31.28 -25.83
CA ASP A 436 105.04 32.37 -26.75
C ASP A 436 105.13 33.65 -25.91
N GLY A 437 106.35 33.97 -25.51
CA GLY A 437 106.72 35.26 -24.96
C GLY A 437 107.51 36.02 -26.00
N ALA A 438 106.99 37.17 -26.45
CA ALA A 438 107.78 38.26 -26.99
C ALA A 438 106.93 39.54 -27.08
N GLY A 439 107.45 40.63 -26.51
CA GLY A 439 107.11 41.98 -26.98
C GLY A 439 106.43 42.89 -25.97
N SER A 440 107.23 43.48 -25.08
CA SER A 440 107.03 44.80 -24.45
C SER A 440 106.67 45.88 -25.51
N PRO A 441 106.13 47.08 -25.17
CA PRO A 441 106.66 47.96 -24.12
C PRO A 441 105.65 48.77 -23.27
N VAL A 442 106.24 49.28 -22.19
CA VAL A 442 105.87 50.28 -21.17
C VAL A 442 105.84 51.71 -21.80
N PRO A 443 105.41 52.84 -21.15
CA PRO A 443 104.55 53.14 -19.99
C PRO A 443 103.43 54.20 -20.29
N ASP A 444 102.85 54.71 -19.19
CA ASP A 444 102.24 56.02 -18.94
C ASP A 444 100.71 56.00 -19.01
N ALA A 445 99.95 56.73 -18.20
CA ALA A 445 100.07 57.46 -16.94
C ALA A 445 98.64 58.02 -16.72
N ASP A 446 98.38 58.54 -15.52
CA ASP A 446 97.33 59.52 -15.22
C ASP A 446 95.88 59.01 -15.02
N VAL A 447 95.59 58.85 -13.72
CA VAL A 447 94.56 59.55 -12.94
C VAL A 447 93.60 60.47 -13.71
N GLU A 448 92.29 60.21 -13.57
CA GLU A 448 91.16 61.08 -13.14
C GLU A 448 89.89 60.41 -13.68
N GLY A 449 88.87 60.05 -12.91
CA GLY A 449 87.94 60.94 -12.22
C GLY A 449 86.51 60.57 -12.68
N ASP A 450 85.59 60.59 -11.70
CA ASP A 450 84.12 60.67 -11.81
C ASP A 450 83.34 59.43 -12.33
N VAL A 451 82.50 58.74 -11.54
CA VAL A 451 81.31 59.13 -10.73
C VAL A 451 80.05 59.29 -11.60
N GLU A 452 79.06 58.44 -11.28
CA GLU A 452 77.61 58.62 -11.50
C GLU A 452 77.12 58.67 -12.97
N GLU A 453 75.95 58.20 -13.40
CA GLU A 453 74.67 57.87 -12.77
C GLU A 453 73.77 57.27 -13.87
N LEU A 454 72.57 56.83 -13.46
CA LEU A 454 71.32 56.70 -14.24
C LEU A 454 71.11 55.39 -15.04
N VAL A 455 70.14 54.55 -14.63
CA VAL A 455 68.67 54.68 -14.85
C VAL A 455 68.37 54.43 -16.34
N ASP A 456 67.48 53.55 -16.79
CA ASP A 456 66.25 53.00 -16.24
C ASP A 456 65.86 51.74 -17.03
N ALA A 457 64.79 51.10 -16.54
CA ALA A 457 63.83 50.19 -17.20
C ALA A 457 63.91 48.70 -16.81
#